data_AF-A0A8B9VW19-F1
#
_entry.id   AF-A0A8B9VW19-F1
#
_cell.length_a   1.000
_cell.length_b   1.000
_cell.length_c   1.000
_cell.angle_alpha   90.00
_cell.angle_beta   90.00
_cell.angle_gamma   90.00
#
_symmetry.space_group_name_H-M   'P 1'
#
loop_
_entity.id
_entity.type
_entity.pdbx_description
1 polymer ?
#
loop_
_entity_poly.entity_id
_entity_poly.type
_entity_poly.pdbx_seq_one_letter_code
_entity_poly.pdbx_strand_id
1 'polypeptide(L)'
;MSLPEPLRRQLGSFSRTVFTDSRGAAPPLPGERADSEIVSSLPLQMSLYFNVYFFPFWWLSSVVMLQMKYAVLSDYYKFILVTVMILASLIEIIRLYLGYIGNLQEKVPELAGFWLLTLLLQLPIILFLLFNEGLKILPLERLVNIIFALFLIFQVIAASTTLKRMVNKLATHFRLNEFDRLEEHPVREFYSLS
;
A
#
# COMPACT_ATOMS: atom_id res chain seq x y z
N MET A 1 36.30 -40.21 -25.41
CA MET A 1 36.22 -39.25 -26.54
C MET A 1 36.46 -37.85 -26.00
N SER A 2 37.62 -37.27 -26.30
CA SER A 2 38.01 -35.92 -25.85
C SER A 2 37.35 -34.86 -26.76
N LEU A 3 36.68 -33.88 -26.15
CA LEU A 3 36.10 -32.76 -26.90
C LEU A 3 37.18 -31.96 -27.67
N PRO A 4 36.85 -31.44 -28.87
CA PRO A 4 37.75 -30.61 -29.68
C PRO A 4 38.29 -29.40 -28.90
N GLU A 5 39.57 -29.07 -29.09
CA GLU A 5 40.24 -27.95 -28.42
C GLU A 5 39.55 -26.58 -28.52
N PRO A 6 38.93 -26.16 -29.65
CA PRO A 6 38.27 -24.86 -29.71
C PRO A 6 37.04 -24.79 -28.78
N LEU A 7 36.32 -25.91 -28.63
CA LEU A 7 35.17 -26.03 -27.73
C LEU A 7 35.58 -25.97 -26.26
N ARG A 8 36.72 -26.56 -25.90
CA ARG A 8 37.27 -26.48 -24.54
C ARG A 8 37.67 -25.06 -24.16
N ARG A 9 38.24 -24.31 -25.09
CA ARG A 9 38.61 -22.90 -24.86
C ARG A 9 37.39 -22.01 -24.70
N GLN A 10 36.36 -22.21 -25.52
CA GLN A 10 35.12 -21.44 -25.39
C GLN A 10 34.32 -21.78 -24.14
N LEU A 11 34.24 -23.06 -23.74
CA LEU A 11 33.63 -23.45 -22.46
C LEU A 11 34.43 -22.91 -21.27
N GLY A 12 35.76 -22.86 -21.38
CA GLY A 12 36.63 -22.25 -20.37
C GLY A 12 36.42 -20.73 -20.23
N SER A 13 36.24 -20.02 -21.35
CA SER A 13 35.92 -18.58 -21.31
C SER A 13 34.51 -18.32 -20.79
N PHE A 14 33.51 -19.11 -21.22
CA PHE A 14 32.14 -18.98 -20.72
C PHE A 14 32.03 -19.33 -19.24
N SER A 15 32.72 -20.38 -18.78
CA SER A 15 32.79 -20.73 -17.36
C SER A 15 33.44 -19.63 -16.54
N ARG A 16 34.46 -18.94 -17.06
CA ARG A 16 35.03 -17.78 -16.36
C ARG A 16 34.08 -16.59 -16.39
N THR A 17 33.36 -16.33 -17.47
CA THR A 17 32.40 -15.22 -17.51
C THR A 17 31.20 -15.46 -16.58
N VAL A 18 30.80 -16.71 -16.36
CA VAL A 18 29.65 -17.05 -15.48
C VAL A 18 30.05 -17.27 -14.02
N PHE A 19 31.29 -17.71 -13.73
CA PHE A 19 31.76 -18.01 -12.36
C PHE A 19 32.85 -17.08 -11.82
N THR A 20 33.29 -16.08 -12.57
CA THR A 20 34.26 -15.07 -12.09
C THR A 20 33.58 -13.72 -11.91
N ASP A 21 32.64 -13.66 -10.98
CA ASP A 21 32.36 -12.40 -10.29
C ASP A 21 32.35 -12.63 -8.77
N SER A 22 33.52 -12.97 -8.26
CA SER A 22 33.79 -13.02 -6.83
C SER A 22 35.30 -12.96 -6.63
N ARG A 23 35.77 -11.78 -6.20
CA ARG A 23 37.13 -11.45 -5.70
C ARG A 23 38.01 -10.68 -6.68
N GLY A 24 37.57 -9.48 -7.03
CA GLY A 24 38.43 -8.30 -7.14
C GLY A 24 37.93 -7.27 -6.13
N ALA A 25 38.73 -6.97 -5.12
CA ALA A 25 38.37 -6.08 -4.02
C ALA A 25 38.25 -4.62 -4.50
N ALA A 26 37.02 -4.11 -4.60
CA ALA A 26 36.70 -2.71 -4.42
C ALA A 26 35.85 -2.59 -3.14
N PRO A 27 36.06 -1.58 -2.27
CA PRO A 27 35.10 -1.33 -1.20
C PRO A 27 33.73 -1.11 -1.85
N PRO A 28 32.65 -1.74 -1.34
CA PRO A 28 31.33 -1.56 -1.93
C PRO A 28 31.03 -0.05 -1.92
N LEU A 29 30.79 0.50 -3.11
CA LEU A 29 30.21 1.84 -3.23
C LEU A 29 28.93 1.86 -2.37
N PRO A 30 28.70 2.90 -1.56
CA PRO A 30 27.48 3.03 -0.76
C PRO A 30 26.32 3.37 -1.71
N GLY A 31 25.88 2.39 -2.50
CA GLY A 31 24.86 2.57 -3.52
C GLY A 31 24.31 1.26 -4.08
N GLU A 32 25.12 0.20 -4.17
CA GLU A 32 24.71 -1.08 -4.81
C GLU A 32 23.98 -2.07 -3.88
N ARG A 33 23.73 -1.71 -2.61
CA ARG A 33 22.69 -2.36 -1.79
C ARG A 33 21.31 -1.74 -1.96
N ALA A 34 21.14 -0.80 -2.89
CA ALA A 34 19.84 -0.24 -3.24
C ALA A 34 19.07 -1.09 -4.27
N ASP A 35 19.51 -2.32 -4.53
CA ASP A 35 18.78 -3.28 -5.34
C ASP A 35 17.47 -3.68 -4.64
N SER A 36 16.39 -3.01 -5.06
CA SER A 36 15.05 -3.59 -5.16
C SER A 36 14.45 -4.15 -3.86
N GLU A 37 14.69 -3.52 -2.73
CA GLU A 37 13.94 -3.86 -1.52
C GLU A 37 12.48 -3.42 -1.73
N ILE A 38 11.65 -4.37 -2.19
CA ILE A 38 10.20 -4.28 -2.34
C ILE A 38 9.65 -3.56 -1.10
N VAL A 39 9.17 -2.32 -1.29
CA VAL A 39 8.61 -1.47 -0.23
C VAL A 39 7.16 -1.82 0.04
N SER A 40 6.54 -2.56 -0.87
CA SER A 40 5.19 -3.08 -0.67
C SER A 40 5.12 -3.81 0.68
N SER A 41 4.23 -3.36 1.55
CA SER A 41 4.09 -3.95 2.87
C SER A 41 3.17 -5.16 2.78
N LEU A 42 3.76 -6.34 2.91
CA LEU A 42 3.03 -7.61 2.95
C LEU A 42 1.92 -7.64 4.02
N PRO A 43 2.12 -7.11 5.25
CA PRO A 43 1.06 -7.07 6.26
C PRO A 43 -0.14 -6.23 5.84
N LEU A 44 0.08 -5.08 5.18
CA LEU A 44 -0.99 -4.23 4.67
C LEU A 44 -1.77 -4.96 3.58
N GLN A 45 -1.07 -5.63 2.66
CA GLN A 45 -1.69 -6.39 1.57
C GLN A 45 -2.57 -7.52 2.10
N MET A 46 -2.09 -8.25 3.11
CA MET A 46 -2.87 -9.32 3.76
C MET A 46 -4.11 -8.76 4.44
N SER A 47 -3.99 -7.64 5.16
CA SER A 47 -5.15 -7.00 5.79
C SER A 47 -6.19 -6.51 4.78
N LEU A 48 -5.75 -5.89 3.68
CA LEU A 48 -6.62 -5.47 2.58
C LEU A 48 -7.35 -6.65 1.96
N TYR A 49 -6.65 -7.77 1.73
CA TYR A 49 -7.23 -8.99 1.20
C TYR A 49 -8.36 -9.51 2.10
N PHE A 50 -8.12 -9.65 3.40
CA PHE A 50 -9.18 -10.06 4.34
C PHE A 50 -10.33 -9.06 4.38
N ASN A 51 -10.06 -7.77 4.27
CA ASN A 51 -11.08 -6.73 4.30
C ASN A 51 -12.00 -6.80 3.07
N VAL A 52 -11.49 -7.17 1.89
CA VAL A 52 -12.32 -7.37 0.68
C VAL A 52 -13.39 -8.45 0.90
N TYR A 53 -13.07 -9.55 1.58
CA TYR A 53 -14.05 -10.61 1.88
C TYR A 53 -14.93 -10.29 3.08
N PHE A 54 -14.40 -9.55 4.06
CA PHE A 54 -15.15 -9.13 5.23
C PHE A 54 -16.20 -8.07 4.88
N PHE A 55 -15.91 -7.17 3.94
CA PHE A 55 -16.81 -6.08 3.56
C PHE A 55 -18.23 -6.51 3.13
N PRO A 56 -18.45 -7.48 2.22
CA PRO A 56 -19.80 -7.92 1.87
C PRO A 56 -20.53 -8.53 3.07
N PHE A 57 -19.82 -9.20 3.98
CA PHE A 57 -20.40 -9.72 5.22
C PHE A 57 -20.80 -8.58 6.18
N TRP A 58 -19.94 -7.58 6.35
CA TRP A 58 -20.23 -6.37 7.12
C TRP A 58 -21.46 -5.65 6.58
N TRP A 59 -21.55 -5.50 5.25
CA TRP A 59 -22.66 -4.84 4.57
C TRP A 59 -23.97 -5.61 4.76
N LEU A 60 -23.97 -6.93 4.52
CA LEU A 60 -25.15 -7.77 4.69
C LEU A 60 -25.63 -7.76 6.15
N SER A 61 -24.71 -7.89 7.10
CA SER A 61 -25.02 -7.75 8.52
C SER A 61 -25.68 -6.40 8.80
N SER A 62 -25.10 -5.31 8.31
CA SER A 62 -25.65 -3.96 8.53
C SER A 62 -27.07 -3.80 7.98
N VAL A 63 -27.36 -4.36 6.80
CA VAL A 63 -28.71 -4.37 6.21
C VAL A 63 -29.69 -5.17 7.05
N VAL A 64 -29.33 -6.39 7.47
CA VAL A 64 -30.19 -7.24 8.31
C VAL A 64 -30.50 -6.56 9.64
N MET A 65 -29.50 -5.98 10.29
CA MET A 65 -29.66 -5.31 11.57
C MET A 65 -30.49 -4.03 11.44
N LEU A 66 -30.32 -3.28 10.34
CA LEU A 66 -31.18 -2.14 10.02
C LEU A 66 -32.65 -2.57 9.85
N GLN A 67 -32.91 -3.66 9.14
CA GLN A 67 -34.27 -4.19 8.96
C GLN A 67 -34.91 -4.59 10.30
N MET A 68 -34.17 -5.28 11.17
CA MET A 68 -34.67 -5.69 12.48
C MET A 68 -35.08 -4.50 13.37
N LYS A 69 -34.33 -3.40 13.33
CA LYS A 69 -34.63 -2.21 14.14
C LYS A 69 -35.44 -1.14 13.41
N TYR A 70 -35.77 -1.35 12.14
CA TYR A 70 -36.40 -0.33 11.28
C TYR A 70 -37.71 0.20 11.85
N ALA A 71 -38.57 -0.67 12.38
CA ALA A 71 -39.87 -0.28 12.95
C ALA A 71 -39.76 0.58 14.22
N VAL A 72 -38.67 0.47 14.95
CA VAL A 72 -38.48 1.06 16.29
C VAL A 72 -37.58 2.31 16.24
N LEU A 73 -36.97 2.57 15.09
CA LEU A 73 -36.08 3.69 14.84
C LEU A 73 -36.88 4.93 14.41
N SER A 74 -36.44 6.12 14.81
CA SER A 74 -37.04 7.38 14.35
C SER A 74 -36.69 7.67 12.89
N ASP A 75 -37.56 8.38 12.17
CA ASP A 75 -37.44 8.58 10.73
C ASP A 75 -36.15 9.27 10.27
N TYR A 76 -35.65 10.24 11.03
CA TYR A 76 -34.38 10.90 10.72
C TYR A 76 -33.18 9.93 10.80
N TYR A 77 -33.14 9.06 11.81
CA TYR A 77 -32.09 8.04 11.92
C TYR A 77 -32.18 6.97 10.84
N LYS A 78 -33.38 6.63 10.34
CA LYS A 78 -33.52 5.73 9.18
C LYS A 78 -32.81 6.33 7.96
N PHE A 79 -33.07 7.60 7.68
CA PHE A 79 -32.46 8.30 6.55
C PHE A 79 -30.93 8.41 6.71
N ILE A 80 -30.47 8.76 7.91
CA ILE A 80 -29.03 8.84 8.22
C ILE A 80 -28.36 7.49 8.03
N LEU A 81 -28.90 6.39 8.58
CA LEU A 81 -28.29 5.06 8.46
C LEU A 81 -28.22 4.59 7.00
N VAL A 82 -29.29 4.75 6.23
CA VAL A 82 -29.29 4.38 4.80
C VAL A 82 -28.21 5.18 4.05
N THR A 83 -28.13 6.49 4.30
CA THR A 83 -27.13 7.36 3.69
C THR A 83 -25.71 6.94 4.07
N VAL A 84 -25.48 6.68 5.36
CA VAL A 84 -24.19 6.21 5.89
C VAL A 84 -23.81 4.87 5.27
N MET A 85 -24.73 3.92 5.13
CA MET A 85 -24.42 2.63 4.49
C MET A 85 -24.00 2.81 3.04
N ILE A 86 -24.68 3.66 2.26
CA ILE A 86 -24.33 3.92 0.85
C ILE A 86 -22.96 4.60 0.77
N LEU A 87 -22.76 5.68 1.53
CA LEU A 87 -21.50 6.43 1.55
C LEU A 87 -20.33 5.54 2.01
N ALA A 88 -20.49 4.83 3.12
CA ALA A 88 -19.48 3.91 3.64
C ALA A 88 -19.12 2.84 2.61
N SER A 89 -20.09 2.34 1.84
CA SER A 89 -19.84 1.34 0.81
C SER A 89 -19.02 1.90 -0.36
N LEU A 90 -19.40 3.07 -0.86
CA LEU A 90 -18.66 3.72 -1.96
C LEU A 90 -17.23 4.08 -1.52
N ILE A 91 -17.10 4.67 -0.33
CA ILE A 91 -15.80 5.02 0.25
C ILE A 91 -14.96 3.76 0.43
N GLU A 92 -15.51 2.67 0.97
CA GLU A 92 -14.79 1.43 1.19
C GLU A 92 -14.23 0.83 -0.10
N ILE A 93 -15.04 0.81 -1.17
CA ILE A 93 -14.62 0.27 -2.47
C ILE A 93 -13.44 1.09 -3.01
N ILE A 94 -13.56 2.42 -3.02
CA ILE A 94 -12.49 3.31 -3.50
C ILE A 94 -11.25 3.16 -2.61
N ARG A 95 -11.43 3.10 -1.29
CA ARG A 95 -10.36 2.93 -0.32
C ARG A 95 -9.62 1.62 -0.59
N LEU A 96 -10.31 0.48 -0.65
CA LEU A 96 -9.68 -0.82 -0.92
C LEU A 96 -8.91 -0.83 -2.25
N TYR A 97 -9.47 -0.23 -3.30
CA TYR A 97 -8.80 -0.09 -4.59
C TYR A 97 -7.49 0.70 -4.49
N LEU A 98 -7.53 1.89 -3.88
CA LEU A 98 -6.36 2.73 -3.71
C LEU A 98 -5.30 2.08 -2.82
N GLY A 99 -5.71 1.37 -1.75
CA GLY A 99 -4.78 0.65 -0.88
C GLY A 99 -4.07 -0.49 -1.60
N TYR A 100 -4.81 -1.25 -2.41
CA TYR A 100 -4.25 -2.37 -3.16
C TYR A 100 -3.26 -1.89 -4.23
N ILE A 101 -3.66 -0.90 -5.03
CA ILE A 101 -2.82 -0.33 -6.10
C ILE A 101 -1.65 0.44 -5.53
N GLY A 102 -1.87 1.31 -4.54
CA GLY A 102 -0.83 2.14 -3.94
C GLY A 102 0.25 1.31 -3.24
N ASN A 103 -0.11 0.21 -2.59
CA ASN A 103 0.86 -0.67 -1.95
C ASN A 103 1.65 -1.52 -2.96
N LEU A 104 0.97 -2.14 -3.95
CA LEU A 104 1.63 -3.02 -4.92
C LEU A 104 2.45 -2.27 -5.97
N GLN A 105 1.96 -1.13 -6.45
CA GLN A 105 2.63 -0.32 -7.45
C GLN A 105 3.55 0.74 -6.83
N GLU A 106 3.70 0.72 -5.50
CA GLU A 106 4.49 1.67 -4.72
C GLU A 106 4.17 3.15 -5.00
N LYS A 107 2.90 3.43 -5.34
CA LYS A 107 2.48 4.77 -5.68
C LYS A 107 2.05 5.55 -4.44
N VAL A 108 2.93 6.48 -4.07
CA VAL A 108 2.74 7.40 -2.93
C VAL A 108 1.39 8.15 -2.96
N PRO A 109 0.93 8.74 -4.07
CA PRO A 109 -0.32 9.49 -4.08
C PRO A 109 -1.55 8.60 -3.75
N GLU A 110 -1.62 7.41 -4.34
CA GLU A 110 -2.71 6.46 -4.17
C GLU A 110 -2.72 5.91 -2.73
N LEU A 111 -1.56 5.58 -2.18
CA LEU A 111 -1.44 5.12 -0.80
C LEU A 111 -1.76 6.24 0.20
N ALA A 112 -1.40 7.49 -0.10
CA ALA A 112 -1.81 8.65 0.69
C ALA A 112 -3.34 8.85 0.63
N GLY A 113 -3.95 8.67 -0.54
CA GLY A 113 -5.41 8.67 -0.72
C GLY A 113 -6.10 7.60 0.12
N PHE A 114 -5.59 6.36 0.10
CA PHE A 114 -6.03 5.29 1.00
C PHE A 114 -5.99 5.70 2.48
N TRP A 115 -4.84 6.22 2.91
CA TRP A 115 -4.61 6.61 4.29
C TRP A 115 -5.54 7.76 4.72
N LEU A 116 -5.72 8.76 3.86
CA LEU A 116 -6.61 9.89 4.09
C LEU A 116 -8.09 9.46 4.14
N LEU A 117 -8.56 8.66 3.19
CA LEU A 117 -9.92 8.13 3.19
C LEU A 117 -10.19 7.30 4.45
N THR A 118 -9.20 6.53 4.92
CA THR A 118 -9.32 5.75 6.15
C THR A 118 -9.49 6.66 7.38
N LEU A 119 -8.63 7.66 7.54
CA LEU A 119 -8.64 8.54 8.71
C LEU A 119 -9.78 9.55 8.71
N LEU A 120 -10.05 10.18 7.57
CA LEU A 120 -10.94 11.33 7.49
C LEU A 120 -12.39 10.94 7.24
N LEU A 121 -12.64 9.87 6.49
CA LEU A 121 -14.01 9.45 6.14
C LEU A 121 -14.40 8.17 6.87
N GLN A 122 -13.60 7.11 6.75
CA GLN A 122 -13.99 5.79 7.24
C GLN A 122 -14.01 5.71 8.78
N LEU A 123 -12.98 6.24 9.45
CA LEU A 123 -12.93 6.23 10.92
C LEU A 123 -14.11 7.01 11.55
N PRO A 124 -14.41 8.27 11.16
CA PRO A 124 -15.56 8.99 11.73
C PRO A 124 -16.88 8.27 11.51
N ILE A 125 -17.08 7.66 10.34
CA ILE A 125 -18.28 6.85 10.07
C ILE A 125 -18.39 5.68 11.04
N ILE A 126 -17.29 4.93 11.25
CA ILE A 126 -17.29 3.78 12.15
C ILE A 126 -17.43 4.16 13.61
N LEU A 127 -16.81 5.27 14.02
CA LEU A 127 -17.00 5.83 15.35
C LEU A 127 -18.46 6.25 15.57
N PHE A 128 -19.09 6.88 14.57
CA PHE A 128 -20.52 7.21 14.61
C PHE A 128 -21.39 5.95 14.78
N LEU A 129 -21.13 4.88 14.03
CA LEU A 129 -21.87 3.63 14.14
C LEU A 129 -21.63 2.87 15.46
N LEU A 130 -20.48 3.08 16.13
CA LEU A 130 -20.14 2.42 17.39
C LEU A 130 -20.68 3.12 18.64
N PHE A 131 -20.61 4.45 18.64
CA PHE A 131 -20.84 5.26 19.84
C PHE A 131 -22.16 6.02 19.86
N ASN A 132 -22.88 6.11 18.74
CA ASN A 132 -24.17 6.80 18.71
C ASN A 132 -25.30 5.91 19.28
N GLU A 133 -25.61 6.09 20.56
CA GLU A 133 -26.65 5.31 21.25
C GLU A 133 -28.06 5.50 20.65
N GLY A 134 -28.31 6.63 19.96
CA GLY A 134 -29.58 6.90 19.27
C GLY A 134 -29.89 5.90 18.14
N LEU A 135 -28.88 5.18 17.65
CA LEU A 135 -29.03 4.13 16.64
C LEU A 135 -29.62 2.82 17.19
N LYS A 136 -29.87 2.74 18.51
CA LYS A 136 -30.31 1.51 19.20
C LYS A 136 -29.44 0.32 18.78
N ILE A 137 -28.12 0.48 18.97
CA ILE A 137 -27.09 -0.42 18.44
C ILE A 137 -27.28 -1.82 19.04
N LEU A 138 -27.49 -2.82 18.18
CA LEU A 138 -27.60 -4.21 18.61
C LEU A 138 -26.21 -4.81 18.88
N PRO A 139 -26.10 -5.85 19.74
CA PRO A 139 -24.82 -6.46 20.08
C PRO A 139 -24.03 -6.99 18.86
N LEU A 140 -24.71 -7.62 17.90
CA LEU A 140 -24.07 -8.13 16.68
C LEU A 140 -23.55 -6.98 15.79
N GLU A 141 -24.30 -5.88 15.66
CA GLU A 141 -23.88 -4.69 14.91
C GLU A 141 -22.63 -4.07 15.54
N ARG A 142 -22.60 -3.96 16.87
CA ARG A 142 -21.43 -3.50 17.61
C ARG A 142 -20.22 -4.39 17.37
N LEU A 143 -20.37 -5.71 17.44
CA LEU A 143 -19.26 -6.65 17.21
C LEU A 143 -18.68 -6.50 15.80
N VAL A 144 -19.54 -6.49 14.79
CA VAL A 144 -19.15 -6.37 13.39
C VAL A 144 -18.44 -5.03 13.12
N ASN A 145 -18.94 -3.94 13.70
CA ASN A 145 -18.29 -2.62 13.60
C ASN A 145 -16.96 -2.55 14.36
N ILE A 146 -16.81 -3.23 15.50
CA ILE A 146 -15.54 -3.32 16.24
C ILE A 146 -14.50 -4.06 15.39
N ILE A 147 -14.86 -5.21 14.82
CA ILE A 147 -13.95 -5.99 13.96
C ILE A 147 -13.49 -5.12 12.79
N PHE A 148 -14.42 -4.42 12.15
CA PHE A 148 -14.07 -3.50 11.08
C PHE A 148 -13.15 -2.36 11.54
N ALA A 149 -13.43 -1.75 12.69
CA ALA A 149 -12.57 -0.72 13.28
C ALA A 149 -11.14 -1.23 13.53
N LEU A 150 -10.97 -2.48 13.99
CA LEU A 150 -9.66 -3.10 14.17
C LEU A 150 -8.89 -3.24 12.85
N PHE A 151 -9.58 -3.65 11.77
CA PHE A 151 -8.99 -3.64 10.43
C PHE A 151 -8.51 -2.23 10.03
N LEU A 152 -9.33 -1.20 10.25
CA LEU A 152 -8.97 0.18 9.91
C LEU A 152 -7.77 0.67 10.71
N ILE A 153 -7.74 0.45 12.03
CA ILE A 153 -6.63 0.88 12.90
C ILE A 153 -5.32 0.21 12.47
N PHE A 154 -5.36 -1.11 12.23
CA PHE A 154 -4.19 -1.83 11.73
C PHE A 154 -3.70 -1.26 10.39
N GLN A 155 -4.63 -1.03 9.45
CA GLN A 155 -4.32 -0.49 8.13
C GLN A 155 -3.74 0.93 8.20
N VAL A 156 -4.23 1.79 9.08
CA VAL A 156 -3.67 3.13 9.32
C VAL A 156 -2.21 3.06 9.77
N ILE A 157 -1.92 2.18 10.73
CA ILE A 157 -0.56 2.01 11.25
C ILE A 157 0.34 1.48 10.13
N ALA A 158 -0.04 0.39 9.49
CA ALA A 158 0.74 -0.23 8.41
C ALA A 158 0.96 0.73 7.23
N ALA A 159 -0.09 1.41 6.75
CA ALA A 159 0.01 2.37 5.67
C ALA A 159 0.85 3.60 6.05
N SER A 160 0.76 4.08 7.29
CA SER A 160 1.62 5.21 7.74
C SER A 160 3.11 4.85 7.70
N THR A 161 3.47 3.63 8.09
CA THR A 161 4.87 3.17 8.04
C THR A 161 5.34 3.01 6.60
N THR A 162 4.49 2.48 5.73
CA THR A 162 4.77 2.28 4.29
C THR A 162 4.93 3.63 3.58
N LEU A 163 4.02 4.58 3.84
CA LEU A 163 4.06 5.90 3.24
C LEU A 163 5.34 6.67 3.61
N LYS A 164 5.76 6.63 4.89
CA LYS A 164 7.03 7.23 5.34
C LYS A 164 8.23 6.63 4.60
N ARG A 165 8.26 5.31 4.40
CA ARG A 165 9.33 4.63 3.67
C ARG A 165 9.36 5.04 2.20
N MET A 166 8.20 5.06 1.53
CA MET A 166 8.11 5.43 0.12
C MET A 166 8.47 6.90 -0.12
N VAL A 167 8.02 7.83 0.72
CA VAL A 167 8.38 9.26 0.63
C VAL A 167 9.88 9.48 0.80
N ASN A 168 10.52 8.78 1.75
CA ASN A 168 11.96 8.89 1.94
C ASN A 168 12.74 8.37 0.72
N LYS A 169 12.32 7.24 0.13
CA LYS A 169 12.95 6.74 -1.11
C LYS A 169 12.79 7.72 -2.26
N LEU A 170 11.59 8.28 -2.42
CA LEU A 170 11.30 9.26 -3.46
C LEU A 170 12.20 10.50 -3.30
N ALA A 171 12.37 11.01 -2.07
CA ALA A 171 13.25 12.14 -1.78
C ALA A 171 14.73 11.81 -2.08
N THR A 172 15.20 10.61 -1.76
CA THR A 172 16.57 10.19 -2.08
C THR A 172 16.79 10.11 -3.59
N HIS A 173 15.86 9.52 -4.34
CA HIS A 173 15.96 9.40 -5.80
C HIS A 173 15.95 10.78 -6.48
N PHE A 174 15.10 11.72 -6.01
CA PHE A 174 15.11 13.08 -6.54
C PHE A 174 16.43 13.78 -6.30
N ARG A 175 16.99 13.68 -5.09
CA ARG A 175 18.29 14.29 -4.77
C ARG A 175 19.42 13.72 -5.62
N LEU A 176 19.49 12.40 -5.77
CA LEU A 176 20.51 11.76 -6.61
C LEU A 176 20.40 12.22 -8.07
N ASN A 177 19.19 12.27 -8.61
CA ASN A 177 18.97 12.73 -10.00
C ASN A 177 19.32 14.22 -10.19
N GLU A 178 19.13 15.06 -9.16
CA GLU A 178 19.61 16.44 -9.18
C GLU A 178 21.14 16.51 -9.20
N PHE A 179 21.83 15.69 -8.39
CA PHE A 179 23.29 15.62 -8.40
C PHE A 179 23.84 15.14 -9.76
N ASP A 180 23.30 14.06 -10.33
CA ASP A 180 23.74 13.55 -11.65
C ASP A 180 23.58 14.60 -12.76
N ARG A 181 22.46 15.35 -12.76
CA ARG A 181 22.23 16.43 -13.72
C ARG A 181 23.21 17.60 -13.56
N LEU A 182 23.66 17.86 -12.33
CA LEU A 182 24.67 18.89 -12.05
C LEU A 182 26.08 18.44 -12.45
N GLU A 183 26.38 17.14 -12.46
CA GLU A 183 27.67 16.61 -12.94
C GLU A 183 27.73 16.52 -14.48
N GLU A 184 26.62 16.27 -15.18
CA GLU A 184 26.58 16.26 -16.64
C GLU A 184 26.76 17.67 -17.28
N HIS A 185 26.30 18.72 -16.60
CA HIS A 185 26.37 20.10 -17.09
C HIS A 185 27.81 20.66 -17.28
N PRO A 186 28.75 20.52 -16.33
CA PRO A 186 30.12 20.99 -16.49
C PRO A 186 30.89 20.19 -17.56
N VAL A 187 30.55 18.91 -17.74
CA VAL A 187 31.18 18.08 -18.79
C VAL A 187 30.76 18.57 -20.19
N ARG A 188 29.49 18.94 -20.38
CA ARG A 188 28.97 19.35 -21.69
C ARG A 188 29.45 20.74 -22.12
N GLU A 189 29.66 21.68 -21.20
CA GLU A 189 30.29 22.97 -21.50
C GLU A 189 31.74 22.82 -21.95
N PHE A 190 32.51 21.92 -21.32
CA PHE A 190 33.93 21.73 -21.63
C PHE A 190 34.18 21.18 -23.06
N TYR A 191 33.29 20.33 -23.57
CA TYR A 191 33.37 19.81 -24.96
C TYR A 191 32.79 20.74 -26.03
N SER A 192 32.05 21.78 -25.63
CA SER A 192 31.47 22.75 -26.58
C SER A 192 32.40 23.93 -26.92
N LEU A 193 33.51 24.05 -26.20
CA LEU A 193 34.51 25.12 -26.32
C LEU A 193 35.82 24.68 -27.00
N SER A 194 35.88 23.43 -27.48
CA SER A 194 36.99 22.83 -28.24
C SER A 194 36.55 22.48 -29.66
#